data_AF-A0A536YFY6-F1
#
_entry.id   AF-A0A536YFY6-F1
#
_cell.length_a   1.000
_cell.length_b   1.000
_cell.length_c   1.000
_cell.angle_alpha   90.00
_cell.angle_beta   90.00
_cell.angle_gamma   90.00
#
_symmetry.space_group_name_H-M   'P 1'
#
loop_
_entity.id
_entity.type
_entity.pdbx_description
1 polymer ?
#
loop_
_entity_poly.entity_id
_entity_poly.type
_entity_poly.pdbx_seq_one_letter_code
_entity_poly.pdbx_strand_id
1 'polypeptide(L)'
;EPLYRGYHYHRLGEEGPGEEPATPYRTPVFANRNGQLSCRYQRSGIAAGQRECGVPLDERDLSALNLFDQVAAAPENRLAFFLERGDMIVINNYTVMHARTRFTNFPEPERQRRLVRLWFDAEDFRDVPREFNLFAENGIPKQEGRRATFDFKKLYGDDPVATGGVPDLKVSDGEAAQSR
;
A
#
# COMPACT_ATOMS: atom_id res chain seq x y z
N GLU A 1 17.34 7.16 7.69
CA GLU A 1 17.08 8.60 7.43
C GLU A 1 15.97 8.82 6.39
N PRO A 2 16.03 8.33 5.13
CA PRO A 2 15.01 8.67 4.11
C PRO A 2 13.60 8.18 4.44
N LEU A 3 13.49 6.96 4.98
CA LEU A 3 12.20 6.34 5.33
C LEU A 3 11.51 7.01 6.54
N TYR A 4 12.26 7.74 7.39
CA TYR A 4 11.70 8.53 8.49
C TYR A 4 11.39 9.98 8.09
N ARG A 5 12.09 10.48 7.06
CA ARG A 5 11.83 11.81 6.46
C ARG A 5 10.50 11.82 5.69
N GLY A 6 10.12 10.70 5.10
CA GLY A 6 8.82 10.53 4.43
C GLY A 6 8.73 11.11 3.03
N TYR A 7 7.55 11.02 2.41
CA TYR A 7 7.31 11.39 1.01
C TYR A 7 5.92 11.99 0.82
N HIS A 8 5.71 12.72 -0.28
CA HIS A 8 4.36 13.06 -0.71
C HIS A 8 3.65 11.80 -1.24
N TYR A 9 2.40 11.60 -0.84
CA TYR A 9 1.57 10.47 -1.29
C TYR A 9 0.46 10.98 -2.19
N HIS A 10 0.26 10.30 -3.32
CA HIS A 10 -0.94 10.48 -4.13
C HIS A 10 -2.13 9.77 -3.46
N ARG A 11 -3.31 10.38 -3.56
CA ARG A 11 -4.61 9.86 -3.08
C ARG A 11 -5.29 8.93 -4.08
N LEU A 12 -4.69 8.74 -5.24
CA LEU A 12 -5.03 7.71 -6.24
C LEU A 12 -6.50 7.75 -6.69
N GLY A 13 -7.04 8.96 -6.88
CA GLY A 13 -8.44 9.15 -7.31
C GLY A 13 -9.45 8.94 -6.19
N GLU A 14 -8.98 8.87 -4.94
CA GLU A 14 -9.78 8.73 -3.72
C GLU A 14 -9.87 10.05 -2.94
N GLU A 15 -9.29 11.14 -3.45
CA GLU A 15 -9.36 12.46 -2.82
C GLU A 15 -10.81 12.95 -2.67
N GLY A 16 -11.12 13.50 -1.50
CA GLY A 16 -12.39 14.12 -1.18
C GLY A 16 -12.59 15.47 -1.90
N PRO A 17 -13.81 16.04 -1.86
CA PRO A 17 -14.07 17.37 -2.40
C PRO A 17 -13.12 18.43 -1.79
N GLY A 18 -12.35 19.10 -2.63
CA GLY A 18 -11.39 20.13 -2.20
C GLY A 18 -10.05 19.58 -1.68
N GLU A 19 -9.85 18.27 -1.65
CA GLU A 19 -8.53 17.69 -1.41
C GLU A 19 -7.73 17.64 -2.72
N GLU A 20 -6.43 17.94 -2.60
CA GLU A 20 -5.50 17.81 -3.72
C GLU A 20 -5.26 16.33 -4.09
N PRO A 21 -4.83 16.01 -5.32
CA PRO A 21 -4.48 14.63 -5.68
C PRO A 21 -3.30 14.06 -4.87
N ALA A 22 -2.41 14.91 -4.34
CA ALA A 22 -1.30 14.50 -3.47
C ALA A 22 -1.30 15.22 -2.12
N THR A 23 -0.70 14.60 -1.10
CA THR A 23 -0.57 15.22 0.22
C THR A 23 0.33 16.46 0.15
N PRO A 24 -0.06 17.60 0.77
CA PRO A 24 0.80 18.80 0.80
C PRO A 24 1.95 18.67 1.81
N TYR A 25 1.93 17.61 2.64
CA TYR A 25 2.96 17.25 3.60
C TYR A 25 3.59 15.91 3.24
N ARG A 26 4.72 15.62 3.89
CA ARG A 26 5.43 14.36 3.75
C ARG A 26 4.97 13.37 4.81
N THR A 27 4.59 12.17 4.36
CA THR A 27 4.23 11.07 5.24
C THR A 27 5.43 10.13 5.43
N PRO A 28 5.90 9.89 6.66
CA PRO A 28 6.98 8.95 6.92
C PRO A 28 6.59 7.52 6.51
N VAL A 29 7.56 6.75 6.01
CA VAL A 29 7.38 5.30 5.83
C VAL A 29 7.45 4.61 7.18
N PHE A 30 8.41 4.99 8.02
CA PHE A 30 8.53 4.51 9.39
C PHE A 30 8.36 5.63 10.40
N ALA A 31 7.64 5.32 11.48
CA ALA A 31 7.54 6.17 12.65
C ALA A 31 7.67 5.32 13.91
N ASN A 32 8.56 5.71 14.82
CA ASN A 32 8.66 5.09 16.13
C ASN A 32 8.16 6.08 17.18
N ARG A 33 7.07 5.72 17.86
CA ARG A 33 6.44 6.54 18.89
C ARG A 33 6.40 5.71 20.17
N ASN A 34 7.04 6.18 21.23
CA ASN A 34 7.09 5.48 22.52
C ASN A 34 7.54 4.00 22.41
N GLY A 35 8.52 3.71 21.55
CA GLY A 35 9.01 2.35 21.32
C GLY A 35 8.16 1.50 20.36
N GLN A 36 7.02 2.02 19.88
CA GLN A 36 6.16 1.36 18.92
C GLN A 36 6.53 1.78 17.49
N LEU A 37 7.21 0.89 16.77
CA LEU A 37 7.50 1.09 15.35
C LEU A 37 6.24 0.83 14.51
N SER A 38 5.91 1.79 13.65
CA SER A 38 4.78 1.76 12.72
C SER A 38 5.27 1.98 11.30
N CYS A 39 4.60 1.34 10.34
CA CYS A 39 4.89 1.43 8.92
C CYS A 39 3.66 1.92 8.16
N ARG A 40 3.86 2.83 7.22
CA ARG A 40 2.89 3.15 6.16
C ARG A 40 3.61 3.14 4.83
N TYR A 41 3.34 2.15 4.01
CA TYR A 41 4.06 1.98 2.76
C TYR A 41 3.15 1.61 1.60
N GLN A 42 3.20 2.44 0.56
CA GLN A 42 2.57 2.16 -0.73
C GLN A 42 3.44 2.78 -1.83
N ARG A 43 4.38 2.00 -2.37
CA ARG A 43 5.41 2.43 -3.33
C ARG A 43 4.84 3.25 -4.50
N SER A 44 3.74 2.80 -5.09
CA SER A 44 3.06 3.50 -6.19
C SER A 44 2.46 4.85 -5.77
N GLY A 45 1.87 4.93 -4.57
CA GLY A 45 1.35 6.17 -4.01
C GLY A 45 2.44 7.19 -3.73
N ILE A 46 3.60 6.75 -3.21
CA ILE A 46 4.80 7.58 -3.04
C ILE A 46 5.29 8.13 -4.38
N ALA A 47 5.50 7.24 -5.37
CA ALA A 47 6.03 7.62 -6.67
C ALA A 47 5.11 8.62 -7.40
N ALA A 48 3.80 8.35 -7.37
CA ALA A 48 2.81 9.25 -7.95
C ALA A 48 2.75 10.59 -7.20
N GLY A 49 2.82 10.60 -5.86
CA GLY A 49 2.71 11.82 -5.06
C GLY A 49 3.91 12.74 -5.27
N GLN A 50 5.12 12.17 -5.27
CA GLN A 50 6.34 12.90 -5.58
C GLN A 50 6.32 13.52 -6.98
N ARG A 51 5.79 12.79 -7.97
CA ARG A 51 5.61 13.31 -9.33
C ARG A 51 4.59 14.43 -9.39
N GLU A 52 3.44 14.26 -8.76
CA GLU A 52 2.37 15.26 -8.71
C GLU A 52 2.88 16.57 -8.10
N CYS A 53 3.70 16.49 -7.05
CA CYS A 53 4.31 17.64 -6.41
C CYS A 53 5.56 18.19 -7.13
N GLY A 54 5.97 17.62 -8.28
CA GLY A 54 7.15 18.06 -9.04
C GLY A 54 8.49 17.84 -8.32
N VAL A 55 8.53 16.94 -7.33
CA VAL A 55 9.70 16.64 -6.50
C VAL A 55 10.07 15.15 -6.62
N PRO A 56 10.70 14.74 -7.74
CA PRO A 56 10.98 13.34 -8.01
C PRO A 56 11.85 12.69 -6.93
N LEU A 57 11.72 11.36 -6.79
CA LEU A 57 12.57 10.57 -5.90
C LEU A 57 14.02 10.62 -6.39
N ASP A 58 14.94 10.94 -5.48
CA ASP A 58 16.37 10.90 -5.78
C ASP A 58 16.93 9.47 -5.68
N GLU A 59 18.21 9.30 -6.04
CA GLU A 59 18.87 7.98 -6.01
C GLU A 59 18.89 7.35 -4.61
N ARG A 60 19.00 8.17 -3.56
CA ARG A 60 19.04 7.71 -2.18
C ARG A 60 17.67 7.23 -1.73
N ASP A 61 16.61 7.93 -2.14
CA ASP A 61 15.22 7.55 -1.91
C ASP A 61 14.88 6.25 -2.62
N LEU A 62 15.23 6.14 -3.90
CA LEU A 62 15.02 4.92 -4.67
C LEU A 62 15.74 3.73 -4.05
N SER A 63 17.01 3.90 -3.66
CA SER A 63 17.79 2.85 -3.01
C SER A 63 17.16 2.38 -1.70
N ALA A 64 16.68 3.32 -0.87
CA ALA A 64 16.03 2.98 0.40
C ALA A 64 14.71 2.24 0.21
N LEU A 65 13.90 2.66 -0.76
CA LEU A 65 12.60 2.07 -1.06
C LEU A 65 12.76 0.69 -1.72
N ASN A 66 13.73 0.54 -2.64
CA ASN A 66 14.07 -0.75 -3.23
C ASN A 66 14.59 -1.76 -2.19
N LEU A 67 15.42 -1.30 -1.24
CA LEU A 67 15.87 -2.16 -0.14
C LEU A 67 14.70 -2.59 0.74
N PHE A 68 13.77 -1.68 1.05
CA PHE A 68 12.57 -2.03 1.79
C PHE A 68 11.74 -3.08 1.05
N ASP A 69 11.49 -2.89 -0.26
CA ASP A 69 10.77 -3.85 -1.10
C ASP A 69 11.46 -5.23 -1.08
N GLN A 70 12.79 -5.26 -1.20
CA GLN A 70 13.57 -6.49 -1.15
C GLN A 70 13.42 -7.22 0.18
N VAL A 71 13.56 -6.51 1.30
CA VAL A 71 13.43 -7.10 2.65
C VAL A 71 12.01 -7.61 2.88
N ALA A 72 10.99 -6.84 2.52
CA ALA A 72 9.59 -7.22 2.69
C ALA A 72 9.18 -8.42 1.81
N ALA A 73 9.80 -8.59 0.64
CA ALA A 73 9.52 -9.70 -0.27
C ALA A 73 10.30 -10.99 0.05
N ALA A 74 11.32 -10.91 0.91
CA ALA A 74 12.21 -12.03 1.21
C ALA A 74 11.43 -13.20 1.84
N PRO A 75 11.66 -14.46 1.41
CA PRO A 75 10.95 -15.63 1.94
C PRO A 75 10.98 -15.76 3.46
N GLU A 76 12.08 -15.37 4.10
CA GLU A 76 12.27 -15.41 5.55
C GLU A 76 11.46 -14.35 6.31
N ASN A 77 10.96 -13.30 5.62
CA ASN A 77 10.23 -12.19 6.22
C ASN A 77 8.73 -12.19 5.88
N ARG A 78 8.24 -13.24 5.21
CA ARG A 78 6.86 -13.32 4.74
C ARG A 78 6.20 -14.63 5.14
N LEU A 79 4.88 -14.58 5.24
CA LEU A 79 4.03 -15.76 5.32
C LEU A 79 3.17 -15.82 4.04
N ALA A 80 3.22 -16.95 3.35
CA ALA A 80 2.41 -17.20 2.17
C ALA A 80 1.37 -18.27 2.46
N PHE A 81 0.10 -18.01 2.10
CA PHE A 81 -1.00 -18.94 2.32
C PHE A 81 -2.18 -18.66 1.38
N PHE A 82 -3.07 -19.64 1.25
CA PHE A 82 -4.35 -19.49 0.56
C PHE A 82 -5.47 -19.20 1.54
N LEU A 83 -6.37 -18.28 1.15
CA LEU A 83 -7.67 -18.13 1.81
C LEU A 83 -8.70 -19.02 1.14
N GLU A 84 -9.39 -19.82 1.94
CA GLU A 84 -10.58 -20.55 1.53
C GLU A 84 -11.84 -19.69 1.71
N ARG A 85 -12.96 -20.21 1.20
CA ARG A 85 -14.26 -19.57 1.38
C ARG A 85 -14.64 -19.60 2.86
N GLY A 86 -14.83 -18.43 3.45
CA GLY A 86 -15.19 -18.28 4.86
C GLY A 86 -14.01 -17.87 5.74
N ASP A 87 -12.78 -18.01 5.25
CA ASP A 87 -11.60 -17.54 5.97
C ASP A 87 -11.55 -16.01 6.01
N MET A 88 -10.98 -15.51 7.10
CA MET A 88 -10.75 -14.09 7.32
C MET A 88 -9.33 -13.87 7.83
N ILE A 89 -8.68 -12.84 7.30
CA ILE A 89 -7.42 -12.33 7.84
C ILE A 89 -7.72 -11.02 8.55
N VAL A 90 -7.30 -10.92 9.79
CA VAL A 90 -7.26 -9.65 10.54
C VAL A 90 -5.81 -9.26 10.72
N ILE A 91 -5.45 -8.05 10.29
CA ILE A 91 -4.08 -7.53 10.38
C ILE A 91 -4.07 -6.16 11.03
N ASN A 92 -3.01 -5.89 11.79
CA ASN A 92 -2.67 -4.53 12.17
C ASN A 92 -1.91 -3.88 11.00
N ASN A 93 -2.58 -2.97 10.28
CA ASN A 93 -2.04 -2.33 9.09
C ASN A 93 -0.77 -1.49 9.35
N TYR A 94 -0.51 -1.13 10.61
CA TYR A 94 0.70 -0.38 10.98
C TYR A 94 1.93 -1.27 11.20
N THR A 95 1.78 -2.58 11.31
CA THR A 95 2.89 -3.48 11.64
C THR A 95 3.08 -4.62 10.64
N VAL A 96 2.07 -4.89 9.80
CA VAL A 96 2.10 -6.00 8.83
C VAL A 96 1.85 -5.48 7.43
N MET A 97 2.86 -5.64 6.56
CA MET A 97 2.67 -5.50 5.12
C MET A 97 1.90 -6.70 4.58
N HIS A 98 1.03 -6.46 3.62
CA HIS A 98 0.23 -7.51 3.01
C HIS A 98 0.16 -7.30 1.49
N ALA A 99 0.16 -8.40 0.77
CA ALA A 99 0.15 -8.39 -0.68
C ALA A 99 -0.64 -9.58 -1.20
N ARG A 100 -0.74 -9.66 -2.52
CA ARG A 100 -1.30 -10.82 -3.21
C ARG A 100 -0.47 -11.09 -4.45
N THR A 101 -0.27 -12.37 -4.74
CA THR A 101 0.31 -12.82 -6.00
C THR A 101 -0.59 -12.50 -7.20
N ARG A 102 0.01 -12.57 -8.40
CA ARG A 102 -0.74 -12.48 -9.65
C ARG A 102 -1.67 -13.69 -9.79
N PHE A 103 -2.84 -13.46 -10.35
CA PHE A 103 -3.87 -14.49 -10.55
C PHE A 103 -4.69 -14.11 -11.79
N THR A 104 -5.37 -15.10 -12.38
CA THR A 104 -6.33 -14.89 -13.46
C THR A 104 -7.70 -15.27 -12.94
N ASN A 105 -8.69 -14.42 -13.17
CA ASN A 105 -10.07 -14.76 -12.84
C ASN A 105 -10.57 -15.87 -13.76
N PHE A 106 -11.41 -16.75 -13.22
CA PHE A 106 -12.15 -17.71 -14.03
C PHE A 106 -13.11 -16.98 -14.99
N PRO A 107 -13.35 -17.54 -16.19
CA PRO A 107 -14.37 -17.03 -17.10
C PRO A 107 -15.76 -17.00 -16.44
N GLU A 108 -16.06 -17.99 -15.60
CA GLU A 108 -17.34 -18.09 -14.90
C GLU A 108 -17.43 -17.12 -13.70
N PRO A 109 -18.38 -16.16 -13.68
CA PRO A 109 -18.47 -15.11 -12.65
C PRO A 109 -18.59 -15.58 -11.20
N GLU A 110 -19.16 -16.75 -10.98
CA GLU A 110 -19.35 -17.40 -9.68
C GLU A 110 -18.07 -18.05 -9.14
N ARG A 111 -17.09 -18.28 -10.01
CA ARG A 111 -15.77 -18.82 -9.66
C ARG A 111 -14.72 -17.73 -9.49
N GLN A 112 -15.02 -16.50 -9.91
CA GLN A 112 -14.14 -15.36 -9.72
C GLN A 112 -13.88 -15.10 -8.24
N ARG A 113 -12.66 -14.68 -7.91
CA ARG A 113 -12.28 -14.36 -6.54
C ARG A 113 -13.08 -13.16 -6.04
N ARG A 114 -13.85 -13.34 -4.97
CA ARG A 114 -14.57 -12.27 -4.28
C ARG A 114 -14.06 -12.17 -2.84
N LEU A 115 -13.69 -10.97 -2.44
CA LEU A 115 -13.35 -10.65 -1.06
C LEU A 115 -14.06 -9.37 -0.65
N VAL A 116 -14.50 -9.34 0.60
CA VAL A 116 -14.91 -8.11 1.27
C VAL A 116 -13.74 -7.68 2.15
N ARG A 117 -13.39 -6.39 2.09
CA ARG A 117 -12.37 -5.80 2.94
C ARG A 117 -13.01 -4.74 3.80
N LEU A 118 -12.79 -4.82 5.10
CA LEU A 118 -13.25 -3.86 6.09
C LEU A 118 -12.02 -3.23 6.76
N TRP A 119 -12.10 -1.92 6.98
CA TRP A 119 -11.08 -1.16 7.70
C TRP A 119 -11.68 -0.78 9.04
N PHE A 120 -10.94 -1.09 10.11
CA PHE A 120 -11.29 -0.67 11.46
C PHE A 120 -10.35 0.43 11.88
N ASP A 121 -10.91 1.45 12.49
CA ASP A 121 -10.19 2.48 13.21
C ASP A 121 -10.85 2.61 14.57
N ALA A 122 -10.03 2.85 15.58
CA ALA A 122 -10.50 3.05 16.94
C ALA A 122 -9.62 4.11 17.58
N GLU A 123 -10.25 4.96 18.38
CA GLU A 123 -9.54 5.96 19.18
C GLU A 123 -8.49 5.26 20.04
N ASP A 124 -7.30 5.86 20.11
CA ASP A 124 -6.14 5.36 20.85
C ASP A 124 -5.66 3.95 20.48
N PHE A 125 -6.08 3.37 19.33
CA PHE A 125 -5.63 2.04 18.90
C PHE A 125 -4.10 1.97 18.73
N ARG A 126 -3.49 3.04 18.18
CA ARG A 126 -2.04 3.17 18.04
C ARG A 126 -1.62 4.63 17.89
N ASP A 127 -0.57 5.04 18.60
CA ASP A 127 0.07 6.35 18.41
C ASP A 127 0.89 6.35 17.12
N VAL A 128 0.32 6.98 16.08
CA VAL A 128 0.97 7.19 14.78
C VAL A 128 0.98 8.68 14.44
N PRO A 129 1.95 9.15 13.63
CA PRO A 129 1.96 10.53 13.17
C PRO A 129 0.67 10.86 12.42
N ARG A 130 0.17 12.10 12.58
CA ARG A 130 -1.04 12.56 11.89
C ARG A 130 -0.90 12.46 10.37
N GLU A 131 0.31 12.58 9.85
CA GLU A 131 0.64 12.46 8.43
C GLU A 131 0.33 11.07 7.85
N PHE A 132 0.10 10.04 8.68
CA PHE A 132 -0.39 8.75 8.22
C PHE A 132 -1.84 8.83 7.72
N ASN A 133 -2.60 9.85 8.14
CA ASN A 133 -3.95 10.10 7.63
C ASN A 133 -3.82 10.93 6.35
N LEU A 134 -4.02 10.27 5.20
CA LEU A 134 -3.89 10.93 3.89
C LEU A 134 -5.16 11.73 3.52
N PHE A 135 -6.28 11.42 4.17
CA PHE A 135 -7.59 12.00 3.88
C PHE A 135 -8.06 12.82 5.07
N ALA A 136 -8.90 13.82 4.81
CA ALA A 136 -9.49 14.68 5.83
C ALA A 136 -10.42 13.92 6.79
N GLU A 137 -11.12 12.91 6.27
CA GLU A 137 -12.04 12.06 7.03
C GLU A 137 -11.54 10.61 7.03
N ASN A 138 -12.02 9.82 7.99
CA ASN A 138 -11.71 8.40 8.01
C ASN A 138 -12.55 7.65 6.97
N GLY A 139 -11.88 6.99 6.04
CA GLY A 139 -12.49 6.38 4.87
C GLY A 139 -12.64 7.37 3.70
N ILE A 140 -13.24 6.89 2.62
CA ILE A 140 -13.42 7.66 1.38
C ILE A 140 -14.91 7.89 1.19
N PRO A 141 -15.40 9.14 1.35
CA PRO A 141 -16.83 9.41 1.24
C PRO A 141 -17.30 9.14 -0.20
N LYS A 142 -18.53 8.62 -0.34
CA LYS A 142 -19.15 8.42 -1.65
C LYS A 142 -19.31 9.79 -2.33
N GLN A 143 -18.79 9.90 -3.55
CA GLN A 143 -18.97 11.07 -4.42
C GLN A 143 -19.86 10.68 -5.61
N GLU A 144 -20.97 11.38 -5.79
CA GLU A 144 -21.94 11.06 -6.85
C GLU A 144 -21.30 11.23 -8.24
N GLY A 145 -21.56 10.28 -9.15
CA GLY A 145 -20.97 10.27 -10.49
C GLY A 145 -19.46 9.96 -10.56
N ARG A 146 -18.79 9.73 -9.42
CA ARG A 146 -17.35 9.38 -9.37
C ARG A 146 -17.12 7.92 -8.99
N ARG A 147 -15.97 7.40 -9.42
CA ARG A 147 -15.43 6.11 -9.00
C ARG A 147 -13.99 6.32 -8.57
N ALA A 148 -13.60 5.67 -7.47
CA ALA A 148 -12.22 5.56 -7.05
C ALA A 148 -11.44 4.72 -8.07
N THR A 149 -10.82 5.39 -9.04
CA THR A 149 -10.07 4.74 -10.11
C THR A 149 -8.80 5.52 -10.38
N PHE A 150 -7.70 4.79 -10.54
CA PHE A 150 -6.40 5.34 -10.90
C PHE A 150 -5.75 4.45 -11.96
N ASP A 151 -5.11 5.06 -12.96
CA ASP A 151 -4.45 4.32 -14.02
C ASP A 151 -3.07 3.83 -13.57
N PHE A 152 -3.08 2.76 -12.78
CA PHE A 152 -1.86 2.11 -12.32
C PHE A 152 -1.02 1.57 -13.49
N LYS A 153 -1.65 1.12 -14.59
CA LYS A 153 -0.91 0.59 -15.75
C LYS A 153 -0.06 1.69 -16.38
N LYS A 154 -0.64 2.87 -16.57
CA LYS A 154 0.10 4.06 -17.02
C LYS A 154 1.16 4.46 -16.00
N LEU A 155 0.83 4.53 -14.72
CA LEU A 155 1.81 4.89 -13.67
C LEU A 155 3.05 3.98 -13.71
N TYR A 156 2.85 2.66 -13.73
CA TYR A 156 3.94 1.69 -13.80
C TYR A 156 4.71 1.74 -15.12
N GLY A 157 4.04 2.03 -16.23
CA GLY A 157 4.67 2.16 -17.55
C GLY A 157 5.54 3.41 -17.68
N ASP A 158 5.05 4.54 -17.18
CA ASP A 158 5.75 5.83 -17.29
C ASP A 158 7.01 5.88 -16.41
N ASP A 159 7.03 5.16 -15.29
CA ASP A 159 8.18 5.15 -14.37
C ASP A 159 8.26 3.86 -13.54
N PRO A 160 8.75 2.77 -14.16
CA PRO A 160 8.85 1.47 -13.49
C PRO A 160 9.86 1.49 -12.33
N VAL A 161 10.86 2.36 -12.37
CA VAL A 161 11.92 2.46 -11.35
C VAL A 161 11.38 3.07 -10.07
N ALA A 162 10.70 4.22 -10.15
CA ALA A 162 10.14 4.88 -8.96
C ALA A 162 9.00 4.09 -8.33
N THR A 163 8.23 3.38 -9.14
CA THR A 163 7.04 2.64 -8.69
C THR A 163 7.36 1.25 -8.16
N GLY A 164 8.60 0.77 -8.28
CA GLY A 164 9.00 -0.60 -7.97
C GLY A 164 8.37 -1.66 -8.89
N GLY A 165 7.63 -1.23 -9.92
CA GLY A 165 6.88 -2.11 -10.81
C GLY A 165 5.80 -2.94 -10.09
N VAL A 166 5.42 -4.05 -10.71
CA VAL A 166 4.53 -5.05 -10.10
C VAL A 166 5.41 -6.19 -9.57
N PRO A 167 5.62 -6.29 -8.24
CA PRO A 167 6.51 -7.30 -7.68
C PRO A 167 5.99 -8.72 -7.99
N ASP A 168 6.89 -9.59 -8.46
CA ASP A 168 6.65 -11.03 -8.56
C ASP A 168 7.29 -11.71 -7.36
N LEU A 169 6.46 -12.07 -6.38
CA LEU A 169 6.89 -12.71 -5.15
C LEU A 169 7.34 -14.17 -5.38
N LYS A 170 7.09 -14.77 -6.56
CA LYS A 170 7.48 -16.15 -6.88
C LYS A 170 7.06 -17.18 -5.81
N VAL A 171 5.93 -16.94 -5.15
CA VAL A 171 5.35 -17.86 -4.17
C VAL A 171 4.85 -19.09 -4.93
N SER A 172 5.29 -20.28 -4.51
CA SER A 172 4.80 -21.54 -5.06
C SER A 172 3.53 -22.01 -4.32
N ASP A 173 2.69 -22.81 -5.00
CA ASP A 173 1.52 -23.42 -4.37
C ASP A 173 1.92 -24.30 -3.16
N GLY A 174 3.10 -24.93 -3.20
CA GLY A 174 3.64 -25.70 -2.09
C GLY A 174 3.99 -24.84 -0.87
N GLU A 175 4.63 -23.69 -1.09
CA GLU A 175 4.93 -22.70 -0.02
C GLU A 175 3.63 -22.20 0.63
N ALA A 176 2.60 -21.92 -0.18
CA ALA A 176 1.31 -21.48 0.31
C ALA A 176 0.49 -22.58 1.01
N ALA A 177 0.66 -23.84 0.64
CA ALA A 177 -0.05 -24.97 1.24
C ALA A 177 0.54 -25.44 2.57
N GLN A 178 1.86 -25.26 2.80
CA GLN A 178 2.55 -25.67 4.03
C GLN A 178 2.22 -24.79 5.25
N SER A 179 1.74 -23.57 5.02
CA SER A 179 1.43 -22.59 6.07
C SER A 179 0.03 -22.73 6.68
N ARG A 180 -0.65 -23.86 6.46
CA ARG A 180 -1.96 -24.17 7.06
C ARG A 180 -1.82 -24.81 8.44
#